data_AF-B7WN94-F1
#
_entry.id   AF-B7WN94-F1
#
_cell.length_a   1.000
_cell.length_b   1.000
_cell.length_c   1.000
_cell.angle_alpha   90.00
_cell.angle_beta   90.00
_cell.angle_gamma   90.00
#
_symmetry.space_group_name_H-M   'P 1'
#
loop_
_entity.id
_entity.type
_entity.pdbx_description
1 polymer ?
#
loop_
_entity_poly.entity_id
_entity_poly.type
_entity_poly.pdbx_seq_one_letter_code
_entity_poly.pdbx_strand_id
1 'polypeptide(L)'
;MSMKEETNLSGDPLTSVRTIRRVLEQKMEKANFDGKTIQATVCLRAIQRIDEYEARIEDLATRRSKALEVGDLNMAERHRLAMIDCRDTVFRAVHVDLLLDRDELRAIGVQSEWAD
;
A
#
# COMPACT_ATOMS: atom_id res chain seq x y z
N MET A 1 -19.67 -12.35 -20.63
CA MET A 1 -19.12 -12.92 -19.37
C MET A 1 -18.05 -11.96 -18.89
N SER A 2 -18.24 -11.47 -17.67
CA SER A 2 -17.52 -10.35 -17.06
C SER A 2 -16.18 -10.82 -16.49
N MET A 3 -15.09 -10.20 -16.91
CA MET A 3 -13.83 -10.15 -16.17
C MET A 3 -13.28 -8.74 -16.35
N LYS A 4 -13.74 -7.83 -15.49
CA LYS A 4 -13.05 -6.57 -15.23
C LYS A 4 -12.68 -6.54 -13.75
N GLU A 5 -11.74 -7.40 -13.37
CA GLU A 5 -10.89 -7.12 -12.22
C GLU A 5 -9.72 -6.26 -12.72
N GLU A 6 -10.02 -5.03 -13.13
CA GLU A 6 -9.01 -3.98 -13.16
C GLU A 6 -8.96 -3.37 -11.76
N THR A 7 -8.53 -4.17 -10.79
CA THR A 7 -7.99 -3.61 -9.56
C THR A 7 -6.74 -2.83 -9.97
N ASN A 8 -6.82 -1.51 -9.94
CA ASN A 8 -5.69 -0.59 -10.18
C ASN A 8 -4.62 -0.65 -9.06
N LEU A 9 -4.26 -1.87 -8.67
CA LEU A 9 -3.16 -2.30 -7.82
C LEU A 9 -2.11 -3.05 -8.68
N SER A 10 -1.98 -2.71 -9.97
CA SER A 10 -1.06 -3.37 -10.92
C SER A 10 0.41 -2.89 -10.81
N GLY A 11 0.70 -2.03 -9.84
CA GLY A 11 2.06 -1.64 -9.48
C GLY A 11 2.77 -2.71 -8.63
N ASP A 12 4.10 -2.76 -8.74
CA ASP A 12 4.95 -3.53 -7.82
C ASP A 12 4.57 -3.23 -6.35
N PRO A 13 4.43 -4.25 -5.47
CA PRO A 13 3.90 -4.07 -4.12
C PRO A 13 4.61 -2.99 -3.29
N LEU A 14 5.93 -2.85 -3.47
CA LEU A 14 6.71 -1.83 -2.77
C LEU A 14 6.34 -0.42 -3.23
N THR A 15 6.12 -0.26 -4.53
CA THR A 15 5.71 1.02 -5.12
C THR A 15 4.32 1.43 -4.63
N SER A 16 3.37 0.49 -4.58
CA SER A 16 2.02 0.79 -4.06
C SER A 16 2.05 1.26 -2.61
N VAL A 17 2.79 0.57 -1.74
CA VAL A 17 2.91 0.92 -0.32
C VAL A 17 3.52 2.31 -0.14
N ARG A 18 4.60 2.62 -0.88
CA ARG A 18 5.24 3.95 -0.88
C ARG A 18 4.32 5.07 -1.35
N THR A 19 3.52 4.81 -2.36
CA THR A 19 2.55 5.80 -2.87
C THR A 19 1.50 6.13 -1.82
N ILE A 20 0.90 5.13 -1.18
CA ILE A 20 -0.06 5.35 -0.10
C ILE A 20 0.57 6.10 1.07
N ARG A 21 1.80 5.74 1.44
CA ARG A 21 2.54 6.44 2.50
C ARG A 21 2.63 7.94 2.24
N ARG A 22 3.04 8.33 1.03
CA ARG A 22 3.17 9.74 0.63
C ARG A 22 1.84 10.50 0.68
N VAL A 23 0.74 9.85 0.28
CA VAL A 23 -0.59 10.48 0.38
C VAL A 23 -0.97 10.70 1.84
N LEU A 24 -0.71 9.72 2.72
CA LEU A 24 -0.98 9.85 4.15
C LEU A 24 -0.09 10.90 4.81
N GLU A 25 1.17 11.04 4.40
CA GLU A 25 2.08 12.11 4.84
C GLU A 25 1.48 13.49 4.51
N GLN A 26 1.05 13.70 3.27
CA GLN A 26 0.41 14.95 2.83
C GLN A 26 -0.90 15.23 3.59
N LYS A 27 -1.73 14.19 3.81
CA LYS A 27 -2.99 14.31 4.55
C LYS A 27 -2.75 14.63 6.02
N MET A 28 -1.71 14.04 6.63
CA MET A 28 -1.27 14.34 7.99
C MET A 28 -0.80 15.79 8.12
N GLU A 29 0.05 16.26 7.20
CA GLU A 29 0.56 17.64 7.20
C GLU A 29 -0.59 18.65 7.09
N LYS A 30 -1.53 18.42 6.17
CA LYS A 30 -2.73 19.25 6.02
C LYS A 30 -3.60 19.21 7.28
N ALA A 31 -3.83 18.04 7.87
CA ALA A 31 -4.60 17.91 9.10
C ALA A 31 -3.93 18.64 10.28
N ASN A 32 -2.61 18.61 10.39
CA ASN A 32 -1.87 19.39 11.38
C ASN A 32 -2.02 20.90 11.15
N PHE A 33 -1.91 21.36 9.91
CA PHE A 33 -2.13 22.77 9.55
C PHE A 33 -3.54 23.25 9.91
N ASP A 34 -4.56 22.41 9.64
CA ASP A 34 -5.97 22.70 9.92
C ASP A 34 -6.33 22.55 11.43
N GLY A 35 -5.41 22.15 12.30
CA GLY A 35 -5.68 21.88 13.72
C GLY A 35 -6.51 20.62 13.99
N LYS A 36 -6.61 19.70 13.02
CA LYS A 36 -7.35 18.43 13.12
C LYS A 36 -6.47 17.33 13.72
N THR A 37 -6.16 17.47 15.01
CA THR A 37 -5.19 16.60 15.72
C THR A 37 -5.52 15.11 15.65
N ILE A 38 -6.81 14.73 15.70
CA ILE A 38 -7.22 13.32 15.61
C ILE A 38 -6.90 12.76 14.23
N GLN A 39 -7.24 13.48 13.16
CA GLN A 39 -6.97 13.05 11.79
C GLN A 39 -5.47 12.92 11.53
N ALA A 40 -4.67 13.87 12.01
CA ALA A 40 -3.22 13.78 11.91
C ALA A 40 -2.65 12.57 12.67
N THR A 41 -3.17 12.28 13.88
CA THR A 41 -2.75 11.12 14.67
C THR A 41 -3.10 9.80 13.98
N VAL A 42 -4.27 9.71 13.36
CA VAL A 42 -4.69 8.51 12.61
C VAL A 42 -3.79 8.30 11.39
N CYS A 43 -3.49 9.36 10.63
CA CYS A 43 -2.57 9.28 9.50
C CYS A 43 -1.16 8.85 9.93
N LEU A 44 -0.65 9.40 11.05
CA LEU A 44 0.65 9.02 11.61
C LEU A 44 0.71 7.52 11.95
N ARG A 45 -0.32 6.99 12.61
CA ARG A 45 -0.39 5.55 12.94
C ARG A 45 -0.44 4.68 11.69
N ALA A 46 -1.16 5.12 10.66
CA ALA A 46 -1.20 4.44 9.37
C ALA A 46 0.18 4.42 8.69
N ILE A 47 0.90 5.55 8.68
CA ILE A 47 2.26 5.66 8.14
C ILE A 47 3.21 4.71 8.89
N GLN A 48 3.20 4.71 10.21
CA GLN A 48 4.06 3.81 11.02
C GLN A 48 3.80 2.33 10.68
N ARG A 49 2.54 1.96 10.52
CA ARG A 49 2.17 0.59 10.13
C ARG A 49 2.63 0.26 8.72
N ILE A 50 2.56 1.22 7.81
CA ILE A 50 3.06 1.11 6.44
C ILE A 50 4.58 0.93 6.41
N ASP A 51 5.34 1.70 7.19
CA ASP A 51 6.81 1.57 7.26
C ASP A 51 7.23 0.16 7.74
N GLU A 52 6.52 -0.41 8.72
CA GLU A 52 6.77 -1.79 9.18
C GLU A 52 6.61 -2.83 8.05
N TYR A 53 5.60 -2.65 7.19
CA TYR A 53 5.35 -3.56 6.07
C TYR A 53 6.22 -3.26 4.85
N GLU A 54 6.60 -2.00 4.63
CA GLU A 54 7.57 -1.62 3.59
C GLU A 54 8.88 -2.38 3.81
N ALA A 55 9.44 -2.34 5.02
CA ALA A 55 10.66 -3.07 5.36
C ALA A 55 10.54 -4.59 5.13
N ARG A 56 9.37 -5.18 5.42
CA ARG A 56 9.11 -6.61 5.15
C ARG A 56 9.07 -6.91 3.65
N ILE A 57 8.43 -6.03 2.87
CA ILE A 57 8.36 -6.17 1.41
C ILE A 57 9.75 -6.02 0.78
N GLU A 58 10.61 -5.13 1.30
CA GLU A 58 12.00 -4.97 0.84
C GLU A 58 12.85 -6.22 1.09
N ASP A 59 12.72 -6.84 2.27
CA ASP A 59 13.39 -8.11 2.57
C ASP A 59 12.90 -9.22 1.63
N LEU A 60 11.59 -9.33 1.41
CA LEU A 60 11.02 -10.28 0.46
C LEU A 60 11.48 -10.02 -0.98
N ALA A 61 11.58 -8.76 -1.41
CA ALA A 61 12.09 -8.38 -2.72
C ALA A 61 13.55 -8.81 -2.88
N THR A 62 14.37 -8.61 -1.85
CA THR A 62 15.78 -9.04 -1.83
C THR A 62 15.88 -10.57 -1.95
N ARG A 63 15.05 -11.31 -1.21
CA ARG A 63 15.00 -12.79 -1.29
C ARG A 63 14.51 -13.28 -2.65
N ARG A 64 13.52 -12.60 -3.24
CA ARG A 64 13.04 -12.86 -4.60
C ARG A 64 14.17 -12.72 -5.62
N SER A 65 14.93 -11.64 -5.56
CA SER A 65 16.06 -11.41 -6.46
C SER A 65 17.12 -12.50 -6.34
N LYS A 66 17.48 -12.90 -5.10
CA LYS A 66 18.42 -14.01 -4.86
C LYS A 66 17.91 -15.35 -5.43
N ALA A 67 16.61 -15.64 -5.29
CA ALA A 67 16.01 -16.84 -5.87
C ALA A 67 16.09 -16.83 -7.41
N LEU A 68 15.87 -15.67 -8.05
CA LEU A 68 16.03 -15.50 -9.49
C LEU A 68 17.48 -15.67 -9.95
N GLU A 69 18.46 -15.15 -9.19
CA GLU A 69 19.89 -15.28 -9.48
C GLU A 69 20.35 -16.76 -9.52
N VAL A 70 19.80 -17.60 -8.64
CA VAL A 70 20.11 -19.05 -8.61
C VAL A 70 19.19 -19.89 -9.50
N GLY A 71 18.24 -19.26 -10.20
CA GLY A 71 17.31 -19.93 -11.11
C GLY A 71 16.12 -20.64 -10.44
N ASP A 72 15.88 -20.43 -9.14
CA ASP A 72 14.73 -21.00 -8.43
C ASP A 72 13.46 -20.15 -8.63
N LEU A 73 12.81 -20.37 -9.77
CA LEU A 73 11.60 -19.64 -10.17
C LEU A 73 10.42 -19.89 -9.21
N ASN A 74 10.34 -21.07 -8.60
CA ASN A 74 9.25 -21.40 -7.67
C ASN A 74 9.38 -20.61 -6.36
N MET A 75 10.60 -20.48 -5.81
CA MET A 75 10.84 -19.64 -4.65
C MET A 75 10.69 -18.15 -4.96
N ALA A 76 11.14 -17.70 -6.15
CA ALA A 76 10.92 -16.33 -6.58
C ALA A 76 9.42 -15.98 -6.62
N GLU A 77 8.58 -16.87 -7.15
CA GLU A 77 7.14 -16.66 -7.20
C GLU A 77 6.50 -16.67 -5.80
N ARG A 78 6.93 -17.56 -4.91
CA ARG A 78 6.47 -17.55 -3.50
C ARG A 78 6.79 -16.24 -2.81
N HIS A 79 7.99 -15.70 -3.00
CA HIS A 79 8.35 -14.39 -2.45
C HIS A 79 7.52 -13.27 -3.06
N ARG A 80 7.23 -13.31 -4.37
CA ARG A 80 6.36 -12.34 -5.04
C ARG A 80 4.94 -12.34 -4.47
N LEU A 81 4.35 -13.52 -4.26
CA LEU A 81 3.01 -13.65 -3.66
C LEU A 81 3.00 -13.15 -2.21
N ALA A 82 4.03 -13.47 -1.42
CA ALA A 82 4.16 -12.95 -0.06
C ALA A 82 4.27 -11.41 -0.02
N MET A 83 4.92 -10.78 -1.01
CA MET A 83 4.96 -9.31 -1.12
C MET A 83 3.56 -8.73 -1.35
N ILE A 84 2.75 -9.37 -2.21
CA ILE A 84 1.36 -8.97 -2.47
C ILE A 84 0.51 -9.12 -1.21
N ASP A 85 0.64 -10.24 -0.51
CA ASP A 85 -0.09 -10.48 0.74
C ASP A 85 0.27 -9.44 1.81
N CYS A 86 1.56 -9.08 1.92
CA CYS A 86 2.00 -8.00 2.82
C CYS A 86 1.34 -6.66 2.47
N ARG A 87 1.33 -6.28 1.19
CA ARG A 87 0.67 -5.05 0.71
C ARG A 87 -0.82 -5.05 1.06
N ASP A 88 -1.53 -6.12 0.72
CA ASP A 88 -2.98 -6.19 0.92
C ASP A 88 -3.34 -6.21 2.41
N THR A 89 -2.52 -6.89 3.22
CA THR A 89 -2.68 -6.90 4.68
C THR A 89 -2.53 -5.50 5.27
N VAL A 90 -1.50 -4.74 4.88
CA VAL A 90 -1.31 -3.40 5.44
C VAL A 90 -2.39 -2.44 4.98
N PHE A 91 -2.83 -2.51 3.71
CA PHE A 91 -3.91 -1.66 3.22
C PHE A 91 -5.23 -1.88 3.97
N ARG A 92 -5.56 -3.14 4.28
CA ARG A 92 -6.70 -3.46 5.13
C ARG A 92 -6.50 -2.99 6.57
N ALA A 93 -5.31 -3.20 7.13
CA ALA A 93 -5.01 -2.88 8.52
C ALA A 93 -5.03 -1.38 8.83
N VAL A 94 -4.67 -0.53 7.86
CA VAL A 94 -4.72 0.94 8.02
C VAL A 94 -6.03 1.54 7.51
N HIS A 95 -6.96 0.70 7.03
CA HIS A 95 -8.23 1.14 6.45
C HIS A 95 -8.05 2.24 5.39
N VAL A 96 -7.18 2.00 4.39
CA VAL A 96 -6.87 2.97 3.32
C VAL A 96 -8.13 3.59 2.73
N ASP A 97 -9.16 2.77 2.49
CA ASP A 97 -10.43 3.21 1.89
C ASP A 97 -11.24 4.18 2.77
N LEU A 98 -11.02 4.19 4.10
CA LEU A 98 -11.63 5.13 5.03
C LEU A 98 -10.77 6.38 5.24
N LEU A 99 -9.46 6.26 5.04
CA LEU A 99 -8.51 7.36 5.24
C LEU A 99 -8.34 8.22 4.01
N LEU A 100 -8.54 7.67 2.82
CA LEU A 100 -8.39 8.38 1.55
C LEU A 100 -9.76 8.67 0.96
N ASP A 101 -9.98 9.93 0.60
CA ASP A 101 -11.21 10.34 -0.07
C ASP A 101 -11.21 9.81 -1.52
N ARG A 102 -12.38 9.75 -2.16
CA ARG A 102 -12.54 9.17 -3.51
C ARG A 102 -11.59 9.79 -4.54
N ASP A 103 -11.37 11.10 -4.47
CA ASP A 103 -10.47 11.82 -5.36
C ASP A 103 -8.99 11.48 -5.09
N GLU A 104 -8.62 11.25 -3.83
CA GLU A 104 -7.28 10.84 -3.42
C GLU A 104 -7.00 9.41 -3.86
N LEU A 105 -7.99 8.51 -3.71
CA LEU A 105 -7.97 7.14 -4.22
C LEU A 105 -7.84 7.12 -5.75
N ARG A 106 -8.61 7.96 -6.45
CA ARG A 106 -8.56 8.04 -7.92
C ARG A 106 -7.22 8.60 -8.42
N ALA A 107 -6.62 9.55 -7.72
CA ALA A 107 -5.32 10.13 -8.06
C ALA A 107 -4.17 9.10 -8.03
N ILE A 108 -4.32 8.04 -7.24
CA ILE A 108 -3.38 6.91 -7.16
C ILE A 108 -3.86 5.66 -7.92
N GLY A 109 -4.94 5.81 -8.70
CA GLY A 109 -5.52 4.77 -9.55
C GLY A 109 -6.65 3.96 -8.91
N VAL A 110 -6.87 4.00 -7.61
CA VAL A 110 -7.86 3.17 -6.92
C VAL A 110 -9.30 3.65 -7.23
N GLN A 111 -10.13 2.78 -7.81
CA GLN A 111 -11.57 3.00 -7.93
C GLN A 111 -12.26 2.38 -6.71
N SER A 112 -12.69 3.21 -5.76
CA SER A 112 -13.53 2.78 -4.64
C SER A 112 -15.01 3.04 -4.96
N GLU A 113 -15.83 2.00 -4.76
CA GLU A 113 -17.31 2.07 -4.82
C GLU A 113 -17.93 2.60 -3.52
N TRP A 114 -17.13 2.77 -2.46
CA TRP A 114 -17.61 2.99 -1.07
C TRP A 114 -17.34 4.39 -0.50
N ALA A 115 -16.73 5.29 -1.28
CA ALA A 115 -16.53 6.68 -0.87
C ALA A 115 -17.68 7.54 -1.43
N ASP A 116 -18.71 7.78 -0.60
CA ASP A 116 -19.79 8.74 -0.83
C ASP A 116 -19.38 10.17 -0.44
#